data_AF-A0A929IM35-F1
#
_entry.id   AF-A0A929IM35-F1
#
_cell.length_a   1.000
_cell.length_b   1.000
_cell.length_c   1.000
_cell.angle_alpha   90.00
_cell.angle_beta   90.00
_cell.angle_gamma   90.00
#
_symmetry.space_group_name_H-M   'P 1'
#
loop_
_entity.id
_entity.type
_entity.pdbx_description
1 polymer ?
#
loop_
_entity_poly.entity_id
_entity_poly.type
_entity_poly.pdbx_seq_one_letter_code
_entity_poly.pdbx_strand_id
1 'polypeptide(L)'
;MTAATAGKRHFKGLALVGGHPALDLLNSVKYRGRADPMDTLRSYNDVVDWVELVQVIDGHEAETLRGLAAEDPETSGAIFRDICIFRENLRCVLDPG
;
A
#
# COMPACT_ATOMS: atom_id res chain seq x y z
N MET A 1 11.85 -20.82 -18.62
CA MET A 1 11.11 -20.88 -17.34
C MET A 1 9.79 -20.16 -17.54
N THR A 2 8.70 -20.92 -17.65
CA THR A 2 7.34 -20.42 -17.86
C THR A 2 6.79 -19.87 -16.54
N ALA A 3 6.39 -18.60 -16.55
CA ALA A 3 5.62 -18.01 -15.45
C ALA A 3 4.27 -18.74 -15.36
N ALA A 4 4.00 -19.36 -14.21
CA ALA A 4 2.66 -19.87 -13.92
C ALA A 4 1.73 -18.66 -13.80
N THR A 5 0.80 -18.51 -14.74
CA THR A 5 -0.33 -17.60 -14.59
C THR A 5 -1.15 -18.11 -13.40
N ALA A 6 -1.07 -17.44 -12.26
CA ALA A 6 -1.95 -17.71 -11.13
C ALA A 6 -3.40 -17.51 -11.62
N GLY A 7 -4.16 -18.60 -11.72
CA GLY A 7 -5.54 -18.56 -12.20
C GLY A 7 -6.38 -17.58 -11.37
N LYS A 8 -7.32 -16.88 -12.03
CA LYS A 8 -8.28 -15.97 -11.37
C LYS A 8 -9.10 -16.77 -10.35
N ARG A 9 -8.71 -16.68 -9.07
CA ARG A 9 -9.49 -17.25 -7.98
C ARG A 9 -10.73 -16.38 -7.81
N HIS A 10 -11.89 -16.97 -7.53
CA HIS A 10 -13.11 -16.20 -7.29
C HIS A 10 -13.62 -16.52 -5.88
N PHE A 11 -14.01 -15.50 -5.12
CA PHE A 11 -14.72 -15.65 -3.86
C PHE A 11 -16.12 -15.06 -4.02
N LYS A 12 -17.15 -15.92 -4.04
CA LYS A 12 -18.56 -15.50 -4.22
C LYS A 12 -18.79 -14.58 -5.44
N GLY A 13 -18.15 -14.90 -6.57
CA GLY A 13 -18.25 -14.10 -7.79
C GLY A 13 -17.32 -12.89 -7.87
N LEU A 14 -16.58 -12.56 -6.79
CA LEU A 14 -15.53 -11.56 -6.81
C LEU A 14 -14.24 -12.16 -7.38
N ALA A 15 -13.68 -11.55 -8.44
CA ALA A 15 -12.37 -11.94 -8.94
C ALA A 15 -11.27 -11.53 -7.93
N LEU A 16 -10.54 -12.51 -7.41
CA LEU A 16 -9.36 -12.32 -6.57
C LEU A 16 -8.14 -12.14 -7.50
N VAL A 17 -7.76 -10.88 -7.74
CA VAL A 17 -6.58 -10.51 -8.52
C VAL A 17 -5.43 -10.20 -7.58
N GLY A 18 -4.29 -10.89 -7.73
CA GLY A 18 -3.02 -10.38 -7.22
C GLY A 18 -2.64 -9.17 -8.06
N GLY A 19 -2.65 -7.97 -7.47
CA GLY A 19 -2.71 -6.68 -8.18
C GLY A 19 -3.88 -5.79 -7.76
N HIS A 20 -4.56 -6.11 -6.66
CA HIS A 20 -5.50 -5.20 -6.01
C HIS A 20 -4.71 -4.25 -5.09
N PRO A 21 -4.93 -2.92 -5.12
CA PRO A 21 -4.14 -1.95 -4.34
C PRO A 21 -4.05 -2.29 -2.85
N ALA A 22 -5.12 -2.84 -2.27
CA ALA A 22 -5.13 -3.31 -0.88
C ALA A 22 -4.10 -4.43 -0.60
N LEU A 23 -3.94 -5.39 -1.51
CA LEU A 23 -2.92 -6.45 -1.38
C LEU A 23 -1.52 -5.90 -1.66
N ASP A 24 -1.39 -4.97 -2.60
CA ASP A 24 -0.10 -4.35 -2.93
C ASP A 24 0.41 -3.46 -1.79
N LEU A 25 -0.52 -2.82 -1.05
CA LEU A 25 -0.21 -2.08 0.17
C LEU A 25 0.37 -3.00 1.25
N LEU A 26 -0.17 -4.22 1.40
CA LEU A 26 0.40 -5.21 2.33
C LEU A 26 1.81 -5.63 1.91
N ASN A 27 2.05 -5.75 0.61
CA ASN A 27 3.33 -6.13 0.02
C ASN A 27 4.41 -5.04 0.11
N SER A 28 4.07 -3.83 0.59
CA SER A 28 5.05 -2.78 0.89
C SER A 28 6.01 -3.15 2.04
N VAL A 29 5.74 -4.25 2.75
CA VAL A 29 6.63 -4.84 3.75
C VAL A 29 6.86 -6.31 3.41
N LYS A 30 8.11 -6.67 3.12
CA LYS A 30 8.43 -7.98 2.54
C LYS A 30 8.80 -9.06 3.56
N TYR A 31 9.51 -8.69 4.62
CA TYR A 31 10.12 -9.63 5.57
C TYR A 31 9.66 -9.39 7.02
N ARG A 32 8.34 -9.30 7.22
CA ARG A 32 7.75 -9.12 8.56
C ARG A 32 8.31 -10.13 9.57
N GLY A 33 8.64 -9.64 10.77
CA GLY A 33 9.26 -10.45 11.83
C GLY A 33 10.78 -10.59 11.74
N ARG A 34 11.44 -10.03 10.72
CA ARG A 34 12.91 -9.89 10.67
C ARG A 34 13.36 -8.57 11.27
N ALA A 35 14.64 -8.51 11.66
CA ALA A 35 15.28 -7.29 12.17
C ALA A 35 15.20 -6.13 11.16
N ASP A 36 15.26 -6.44 9.86
CA ASP A 36 14.92 -5.52 8.78
C ASP A 36 13.76 -6.11 7.96
N PRO A 37 12.53 -5.64 8.16
CA PRO A 37 11.37 -6.14 7.44
C PRO A 37 11.27 -5.63 5.99
N MET A 38 12.23 -4.80 5.52
CA MET A 38 12.18 -4.12 4.23
C MET A 38 10.85 -3.41 3.99
N ASP A 39 10.54 -2.42 4.83
CA ASP A 39 9.40 -1.53 4.62
C ASP A 39 9.77 -0.44 3.59
N THR A 40 9.00 -0.38 2.50
CA THR A 40 9.18 0.58 1.40
C THR A 40 8.42 1.87 1.63
N LEU A 41 7.48 1.93 2.58
CA LEU A 41 6.74 3.16 2.93
C LEU A 41 7.31 3.74 4.22
N ARG A 42 8.14 4.77 4.11
CA ARG A 42 8.87 5.37 5.24
C ARG A 42 8.39 6.78 5.58
N SER A 43 7.59 7.35 4.69
CA SER A 43 7.06 8.70 4.78
C SER A 43 5.73 8.81 4.04
N TYR A 44 5.03 9.92 4.25
CA TYR A 44 3.83 10.25 3.49
C TYR A 44 4.12 10.41 1.99
N ASN A 45 5.30 10.92 1.61
CA ASN A 45 5.67 11.06 0.20
C ASN A 45 5.84 9.69 -0.48
N ASP A 46 6.39 8.69 0.21
CA ASP A 46 6.47 7.32 -0.32
C ASP A 46 5.06 6.74 -0.56
N VAL A 47 4.08 7.12 0.27
CA VAL A 47 2.68 6.74 0.06
C VAL A 47 2.13 7.40 -1.19
N VAL A 48 2.34 8.71 -1.37
CA VAL A 48 1.90 9.44 -2.57
C VAL A 48 2.50 8.83 -3.84
N ASP A 49 3.80 8.57 -3.84
CA ASP A 49 4.50 7.94 -4.96
C ASP A 49 3.93 6.54 -5.25
N TRP A 50 3.61 5.77 -4.20
CA TRP A 50 3.01 4.46 -4.35
C TRP A 50 1.57 4.52 -4.89
N VAL A 51 0.70 5.39 -4.37
CA VAL A 51 -0.70 5.50 -4.83
C VAL A 51 -0.79 6.03 -6.27
N GLU A 52 0.15 6.89 -6.68
CA GLU A 52 0.31 7.32 -8.07
C GLU A 52 0.74 6.13 -8.96
N LEU A 53 1.73 5.35 -8.52
CA LEU A 53 2.22 4.17 -9.26
C LEU A 53 1.12 3.12 -9.48
N VAL A 54 0.29 2.86 -8.46
CA VAL A 54 -0.84 1.92 -8.57
C VAL A 54 -2.11 2.57 -9.14
N GLN A 55 -2.02 3.81 -9.62
CA GLN A 55 -3.08 4.55 -10.31
C GLN A 55 -4.36 4.72 -9.48
N VAL A 56 -4.22 4.86 -8.15
CA VAL A 56 -5.32 5.26 -7.26
C VAL A 56 -5.58 6.77 -7.38
N ILE A 57 -4.53 7.52 -7.65
CA ILE A 57 -4.57 8.95 -7.96
C ILE A 57 -3.84 9.22 -9.29
N ASP A 58 -4.09 10.37 -9.89
CA ASP A 58 -3.31 10.87 -11.02
C ASP A 58 -2.12 11.77 -10.58
N GLY A 59 -1.30 12.18 -11.55
CA GLY A 59 -0.11 13.00 -11.28
C GLY A 59 -0.42 14.41 -10.78
N HIS A 60 -1.58 14.97 -11.13
CA HIS A 60 -2.00 16.29 -10.65
C HIS A 60 -2.44 16.23 -9.19
N GLU A 61 -3.20 15.19 -8.83
CA GLU A 61 -3.53 14.87 -7.44
C GLU A 61 -2.27 14.61 -6.62
N ALA A 62 -1.29 13.86 -7.17
CA ALA A 62 -0.03 13.58 -6.49
C ALA A 62 0.78 14.86 -6.21
N GLU A 63 0.92 15.76 -7.20
CA GLU A 63 1.59 17.06 -7.01
C GLU A 63 0.88 17.91 -5.95
N THR A 64 -0.45 17.96 -5.98
CA THR A 64 -1.26 18.67 -4.98
C THR A 64 -1.03 18.12 -3.58
N LEU A 65 -1.04 16.79 -3.40
CA LEU A 65 -0.81 16.16 -2.11
C LEU A 65 0.61 16.38 -1.58
N ARG A 66 1.64 16.39 -2.45
CA ARG A 66 3.02 16.74 -2.06
C ARG A 66 3.10 18.20 -1.60
N GLY A 67 2.40 19.11 -2.28
CA GLY A 67 2.29 20.51 -1.86
C GLY A 67 1.66 20.66 -0.47
N LEU A 68 0.50 20.04 -0.25
CA LEU A 68 -0.18 20.06 1.04
C LEU A 68 0.67 19.43 2.17
N ALA A 69 1.40 18.35 1.87
CA ALA A 69 2.28 17.71 2.84
C ALA A 69 3.49 18.59 3.21
N ALA A 70 3.98 19.41 2.29
CA ALA A 70 5.04 20.37 2.56
C ALA A 70 4.55 21.56 3.41
N GLU A 71 3.31 21.99 3.21
CA GLU A 71 2.67 23.07 3.98
C GLU A 71 2.28 22.62 5.40
N ASP A 72 1.84 21.38 5.56
CA ASP A 72 1.47 20.78 6.85
C ASP A 72 2.11 19.38 7.07
N PRO A 73 3.37 19.34 7.52
CA PRO A 73 4.07 18.09 7.83
C PRO A 73 3.44 17.30 9.00
N GLU A 74 2.73 17.97 9.91
CA GLU A 74 2.14 17.32 11.07
C GLU A 74 0.93 16.48 10.64
N THR A 75 0.02 17.09 9.89
CA THR A 75 -1.17 16.40 9.35
C THR A 75 -0.78 15.27 8.42
N SER A 76 0.14 15.50 7.47
CA SER A 76 0.62 14.43 6.57
C SER A 76 1.32 13.30 7.34
N GLY A 77 2.07 13.63 8.38
CA GLY A 77 2.64 12.64 9.30
C GLY A 77 1.58 11.84 10.07
N ALA A 78 0.46 12.46 10.47
CA ALA A 78 -0.67 11.75 11.09
C ALA A 78 -1.35 10.79 10.11
N ILE A 79 -1.62 11.24 8.89
CA ILE A 79 -2.22 10.39 7.85
C ILE A 79 -1.31 9.21 7.52
N PHE A 80 0.02 9.42 7.43
CA PHE A 80 0.96 8.32 7.23
C PHE A 80 0.88 7.25 8.32
N ARG A 81 0.76 7.65 9.59
CA ARG A 81 0.57 6.71 10.70
C ARG A 81 -0.74 5.95 10.58
N ASP A 82 -1.83 6.63 10.21
CA ASP A 82 -3.14 6.00 10.02
C ASP A 82 -3.11 4.95 8.90
N ILE A 83 -2.39 5.24 7.80
CA ILE A 83 -2.19 4.29 6.69
C ILE A 83 -1.38 3.07 7.15
N CYS A 84 -0.33 3.26 7.96
CA CYS A 84 0.44 2.16 8.53
C CYS A 84 -0.43 1.28 9.44
N ILE A 85 -1.27 1.88 10.29
CA ILE A 85 -2.21 1.17 11.15
C ILE A 85 -3.23 0.40 10.30
N PHE A 86 -3.80 1.04 9.29
CA PHE A 86 -4.74 0.41 8.37
C PHE A 86 -4.11 -0.79 7.65
N ARG A 87 -2.88 -0.66 7.15
CA ARG A 87 -2.12 -1.75 6.50
C ARG A 87 -1.98 -2.95 7.44
N GLU A 88 -1.59 -2.74 8.69
CA GLU A 88 -1.41 -3.86 9.62
C GLU A 88 -2.75 -4.47 10.08
N ASN A 89 -3.81 -3.66 10.22
CA ASN A 89 -5.16 -4.17 10.48
C ASN A 89 -5.68 -5.02 9.32
N LEU A 90 -5.49 -4.55 8.09
CA LEU A 90 -5.84 -5.29 6.87
C LEU A 90 -5.08 -6.63 6.81
N ARG A 91 -3.80 -6.62 7.20
CA ARG A 91 -3.00 -7.86 7.30
C ARG A 91 -3.64 -8.85 8.26
N CYS A 92 -4.03 -8.43 9.47
CA CYS A 92 -4.65 -9.32 10.45
C CYS A 92 -5.94 -9.96 9.94
N VAL A 93 -6.69 -9.28 9.07
CA VAL A 93 -7.89 -9.85 8.43
C VAL A 93 -7.53 -10.90 7.37
N LEU A 94 -6.49 -10.63 6.58
CA LEU A 94 -6.12 -11.47 5.44
C LEU A 94 -5.15 -12.61 5.78
N ASP A 95 -4.42 -12.48 6.89
CA ASP A 95 -3.45 -13.43 7.42
C ASP A 95 -3.43 -13.35 8.97
N PRO A 96 -4.44 -13.96 9.63
CA PRO A 96 -4.60 -13.88 11.08
C PRO A 96 -3.58 -14.73 11.86
N GLY A 97 -2.82 -15.61 11.19
CA GLY A 97 -1.91 -16.59 11.80
C GLY A 97 -2.11 -18.01 11.28
#